data_AF-A0A3E1NS49-F1
#
_entry.id   AF-A0A3E1NS49-F1
#
_cell.length_a   1.000
_cell.length_b   1.000
_cell.length_c   1.000
_cell.angle_alpha   90.00
_cell.angle_beta   90.00
_cell.angle_gamma   90.00
#
_symmetry.space_group_name_H-M   'P 1'
#
loop_
_entity.id
_entity.type
_entity.pdbx_description
1 polymer ?
#
loop_
_entity_poly.entity_id
_entity_poly.type
_entity_poly.pdbx_seq_one_letter_code
_entity_poly.pdbx_strand_id
1 'polypeptide(L)'
;MEENSQVSDIIFYTSPKGHIKVEVVYNNDTFWLTQKRIGELFSVETQTINYHLKEIYRSRELEEEATIRKIRIVQKEGLRDIKRELEFYNLDVIIAIGYRVNSFEATQFRIWATKILKEFIIKGFVLDDERLKQGQRFNKDYFEELLERIREIRASERRFYLKITDIYEQCSIDYNKDAIITKEFFKTVQNKLHYAISGKTAAQIIADRADANKPNMGLQTFKNSPTGKILKSDIGIAKNYLIEKEIKELERIVSMYLDYAENQAARQLPMKMADWVNKLDAFLQFNEYQVLTDAGKISHAIAMKLAETEYEKFRIWQDKAFKSDFEKEIKDLLK
;
A
#
# COMPACT_ATOMS: atom_id res chain seq x y z
N MET A 1 -19.26 -28.86 24.01
CA MET A 1 -18.72 -27.48 24.06
C MET A 1 -19.68 -26.62 23.27
N GLU A 2 -20.36 -25.67 23.91
CA GLU A 2 -21.21 -24.70 23.20
C GLU A 2 -20.30 -23.79 22.38
N GLU A 3 -20.15 -24.07 21.08
CA GLU A 3 -19.40 -23.22 20.16
C GLU A 3 -20.13 -21.88 20.01
N ASN A 4 -19.41 -20.81 20.37
CA ASN A 4 -19.89 -19.44 20.45
C ASN A 4 -20.32 -18.94 19.06
N SER A 5 -21.55 -19.23 18.67
CA SER A 5 -22.13 -18.88 17.37
C SER A 5 -22.59 -17.42 17.43
N GLN A 6 -21.84 -16.51 16.81
CA GLN A 6 -22.24 -15.11 16.73
C GLN A 6 -23.08 -14.90 15.46
N VAL A 7 -24.31 -14.44 15.67
CA VAL A 7 -25.21 -14.00 14.62
C VAL A 7 -24.89 -12.55 14.30
N SER A 8 -24.62 -12.24 13.03
CA SER A 8 -24.26 -10.89 12.60
C SER A 8 -24.81 -10.60 11.20
N ASP A 9 -25.24 -9.37 10.97
CA ASP A 9 -25.58 -8.91 9.63
C ASP A 9 -24.31 -8.62 8.83
N ILE A 10 -24.14 -9.32 7.71
CA ILE A 10 -23.00 -9.13 6.82
C ILE A 10 -23.49 -8.69 5.45
N ILE A 11 -22.80 -7.69 4.89
CA ILE A 11 -22.98 -7.28 3.49
C ILE A 11 -22.25 -8.31 2.63
N PHE A 12 -23.00 -9.08 1.83
CA PHE A 12 -22.41 -10.11 0.96
C PHE A 12 -21.89 -9.51 -0.35
N TYR A 13 -22.67 -8.64 -0.98
CA TYR A 13 -22.26 -7.86 -2.15
C TYR A 13 -23.17 -6.63 -2.29
N THR A 14 -22.70 -5.65 -3.06
CA THR A 14 -23.46 -4.42 -3.34
C THR A 14 -24.06 -4.50 -4.74
N SER A 15 -25.38 -4.31 -4.82
CA SER A 15 -26.11 -4.21 -6.09
C SER A 15 -26.32 -2.73 -6.47
N PRO A 16 -26.71 -2.42 -7.72
CA PRO A 16 -27.11 -1.06 -8.11
C PRO A 16 -28.27 -0.47 -7.28
N LYS A 17 -29.06 -1.32 -6.60
CA LYS A 17 -30.16 -0.91 -5.72
C LYS A 17 -29.71 -0.69 -4.26
N GLY A 18 -28.43 -0.89 -3.95
CA GLY A 18 -27.86 -0.78 -2.60
C GLY A 18 -27.24 -2.09 -2.10
N HIS A 19 -26.82 -2.07 -0.82
CA HIS A 19 -26.21 -3.21 -0.14
C HIS A 19 -27.24 -4.32 0.09
N ILE A 20 -26.96 -5.54 -0.40
CA ILE A 20 -27.73 -6.71 -0.03
C ILE A 20 -27.19 -7.18 1.33
N LYS A 21 -28.02 -7.05 2.36
CA LYS A 21 -27.73 -7.51 3.73
C LYS A 21 -28.50 -8.78 4.00
N VAL A 22 -27.78 -9.82 4.40
CA VAL A 22 -28.38 -11.07 4.89
C VAL A 22 -27.76 -11.39 6.23
N GLU A 23 -28.60 -11.74 7.19
CA GLU A 23 -28.18 -12.19 8.51
C GLU A 23 -27.48 -13.54 8.37
N VAL A 24 -26.24 -13.63 8.85
CA VAL A 24 -25.41 -14.83 8.71
C VAL A 24 -24.83 -15.29 10.03
N VAL A 25 -24.54 -16.58 10.11
CA VAL A 25 -23.81 -17.16 11.23
C VAL A 25 -22.34 -17.26 10.82
N TYR A 26 -21.45 -16.63 11.60
CA TYR A 26 -20.00 -16.76 11.42
C TYR A 26 -19.46 -17.78 12.43
N ASN A 27 -18.85 -18.85 11.92
CA ASN A 27 -18.29 -19.89 12.77
C ASN A 27 -17.18 -20.66 12.02
N ASN A 28 -16.10 -21.00 12.73
CA ASN A 28 -14.91 -21.67 12.18
C ASN A 28 -14.38 -20.98 10.90
N ASP A 29 -14.24 -19.66 10.99
CA ASP A 29 -13.71 -18.80 9.94
C ASP A 29 -14.43 -18.83 8.58
N THR A 30 -15.68 -19.28 8.57
CA THR A 30 -16.54 -19.22 7.39
C THR A 30 -17.96 -18.78 7.72
N PHE A 31 -18.69 -18.41 6.68
CA PHE A 31 -20.08 -17.99 6.76
C PHE A 31 -21.02 -19.16 6.53
N TRP A 32 -22.10 -19.17 7.28
CA TRP A 32 -23.10 -20.22 7.25
C TRP A 32 -24.49 -19.63 7.04
N LEU A 33 -25.25 -20.18 6.08
CA LEU A 33 -26.62 -19.79 5.78
C LEU A 33 -27.56 -20.99 5.71
N THR A 34 -28.81 -20.80 6.13
CA THR A 34 -29.87 -21.79 5.86
C THR A 34 -30.33 -21.69 4.41
N GLN A 35 -30.95 -22.75 3.88
CA GLN A 35 -31.54 -22.72 2.52
C GLN A 35 -32.48 -21.54 2.30
N LYS A 36 -33.25 -21.18 3.34
CA LYS A 36 -34.16 -20.03 3.30
C LYS A 36 -33.41 -18.72 3.12
N ARG A 37 -32.33 -18.50 3.89
CA ARG A 37 -31.51 -17.29 3.78
C ARG A 37 -30.75 -17.23 2.45
N ILE A 38 -30.33 -18.37 1.90
CA ILE A 38 -29.74 -18.43 0.55
C ILE A 38 -30.79 -18.03 -0.51
N GLY A 39 -32.02 -18.50 -0.35
CA GLY A 39 -33.15 -18.09 -1.19
C GLY A 39 -33.40 -16.58 -1.14
N GLU A 40 -33.36 -15.99 0.06
CA GLU A 40 -33.46 -14.53 0.24
C GLU A 40 -32.29 -13.78 -0.41
N LEU A 41 -31.05 -14.25 -0.23
CA LEU A 41 -29.83 -13.64 -0.78
C LEU A 41 -29.87 -13.54 -2.31
N PHE A 42 -30.43 -14.56 -2.97
CA PHE A 42 -30.50 -14.65 -4.43
C PHE A 42 -31.91 -14.42 -4.98
N SER A 43 -32.88 -14.04 -4.15
CA SER A 43 -34.29 -13.85 -4.54
C SER A 43 -34.87 -15.03 -5.35
N VAL A 44 -34.69 -16.25 -4.83
CA VAL A 44 -35.25 -17.49 -5.39
C VAL A 44 -35.93 -18.31 -4.31
N GLU A 45 -36.84 -19.19 -4.71
CA GLU A 45 -37.54 -20.07 -3.78
C GLU A 45 -36.62 -21.16 -3.22
N THR A 46 -36.92 -21.62 -2.00
CA THR A 46 -36.17 -22.70 -1.33
C THR A 46 -36.19 -24.01 -2.12
N GLN A 47 -37.20 -24.24 -2.96
CA GLN A 47 -37.26 -25.40 -3.86
C GLN A 47 -36.14 -25.36 -4.90
N THR A 48 -35.86 -24.19 -5.47
CA THR A 48 -34.76 -23.97 -6.42
C THR A 48 -33.40 -24.21 -5.75
N ILE A 49 -33.24 -23.75 -4.51
CA ILE A 49 -32.04 -24.02 -3.71
C ILE A 49 -31.83 -25.52 -3.50
N ASN A 50 -32.89 -26.23 -3.09
CA ASN A 50 -32.87 -27.69 -2.90
C ASN A 50 -32.50 -28.45 -4.17
N TYR A 51 -33.01 -28.01 -5.33
CA TYR A 51 -32.65 -28.60 -6.61
C TYR A 51 -31.14 -28.46 -6.89
N HIS A 52 -30.58 -27.25 -6.74
CA HIS A 52 -29.17 -27.03 -7.01
C HIS A 52 -28.23 -27.72 -6.00
N LEU A 53 -28.60 -27.81 -4.73
CA LEU A 53 -27.85 -28.58 -3.73
C LEU A 53 -27.71 -30.05 -4.15
N LYS A 54 -28.82 -30.68 -4.56
CA LYS A 54 -28.80 -32.07 -5.04
C LYS A 54 -27.88 -32.22 -6.24
N GLU A 55 -27.92 -31.28 -7.17
CA GLU A 55 -27.05 -31.30 -8.36
C GLU A 55 -25.57 -31.13 -8.02
N ILE A 56 -25.22 -30.20 -7.12
CA ILE A 56 -23.85 -29.95 -6.65
C ILE A 56 -23.23 -31.20 -6.03
N TYR A 57 -23.98 -31.89 -5.15
CA TYR A 57 -23.51 -33.11 -4.52
C TYR A 57 -23.49 -34.29 -5.49
N ARG A 58 -24.49 -34.39 -6.38
CA ARG A 58 -24.53 -35.43 -7.43
C ARG A 58 -23.34 -35.32 -8.38
N SER A 59 -22.94 -34.11 -8.76
CA SER A 59 -21.76 -33.88 -9.59
C SER A 59 -20.45 -33.99 -8.84
N ARG A 60 -20.48 -34.18 -7.51
CA ARG A 60 -19.31 -34.17 -6.62
C ARG A 60 -18.48 -32.89 -6.74
N GLU A 61 -19.13 -31.75 -6.99
CA GLU A 61 -18.44 -30.46 -6.94
C GLU A 61 -18.07 -30.10 -5.51
N LEU A 62 -18.96 -30.43 -4.57
CA LEU A 62 -18.75 -30.27 -3.13
C LEU A 62 -19.12 -31.58 -2.41
N GLU A 63 -18.53 -31.79 -1.25
CA GLU A 63 -18.86 -32.91 -0.36
C GLU A 63 -19.86 -32.47 0.72
N GLU A 64 -20.94 -33.21 0.87
CA GLU A 64 -22.04 -32.86 1.77
C GLU A 64 -21.59 -32.80 3.24
N GLU A 65 -20.76 -33.74 3.68
CA GLU A 65 -20.24 -33.81 5.05
C GLU A 65 -19.34 -32.62 5.42
N ALA A 66 -18.65 -32.03 4.44
CA ALA A 66 -17.77 -30.88 4.65
C ALA A 66 -18.51 -29.53 4.59
N THR A 67 -19.70 -29.51 4.00
CA THR A 67 -20.40 -28.26 3.63
C THR A 67 -21.71 -28.03 4.37
N ILE A 68 -22.22 -29.04 5.09
CA ILE A 68 -23.43 -28.94 5.92
C ILE A 68 -23.09 -28.99 7.41
N ARG A 69 -23.75 -28.13 8.19
CA ARG A 69 -23.79 -28.22 9.65
C ARG A 69 -25.20 -28.13 10.17
N LYS A 70 -25.50 -28.94 11.19
CA LYS A 70 -26.75 -28.84 11.94
C LYS A 70 -26.54 -27.92 13.13
N ILE A 71 -27.23 -26.78 13.13
CA ILE A 71 -27.16 -25.79 14.20
C ILE A 71 -28.53 -25.72 14.86
N ARG A 72 -28.53 -25.84 16.20
CA ARG A 72 -29.74 -25.72 16.99
C ARG A 72 -30.05 -24.25 17.21
N ILE A 73 -31.15 -23.78 16.65
CA ILE A 73 -31.61 -22.41 16.84
C ILE A 73 -32.86 -22.40 17.73
N VAL A 74 -32.98 -21.34 18.53
CA VAL A 74 -34.19 -21.06 19.31
C VAL A 74 -35.01 -20.06 18.52
N GLN A 75 -36.20 -20.46 18.07
CA GLN A 75 -37.14 -19.59 17.40
C GLN A 75 -38.33 -19.34 18.32
N LYS A 76 -38.74 -18.07 18.43
CA LYS A 76 -39.90 -17.67 19.22
C LYS A 76 -41.15 -17.77 18.34
N GLU A 77 -42.01 -18.73 18.63
CA GLU A 77 -43.31 -18.91 17.95
C GLU A 77 -44.43 -18.57 18.94
N GLY A 78 -45.01 -17.38 18.79
CA GLY A 78 -45.98 -16.83 19.74
C GLY A 78 -45.35 -16.59 21.11
N LEU A 79 -45.85 -17.27 22.15
CA LEU A 79 -45.35 -17.19 23.53
C LEU A 79 -44.31 -18.26 23.88
N ARG A 80 -43.95 -19.17 22.96
CA ARG A 80 -43.09 -20.32 23.26
C ARG A 80 -41.78 -20.24 22.49
N ASP A 81 -40.70 -20.61 23.18
CA ASP A 81 -39.40 -20.83 22.58
C ASP A 81 -39.31 -22.27 22.08
N ILE A 82 -39.21 -22.45 20.77
CA ILE A 82 -39.10 -23.76 20.13
C ILE A 82 -37.67 -23.91 19.63
N LYS A 83 -37.00 -24.99 20.07
CA LYS A 83 -35.66 -25.35 19.58
C LYS A 83 -35.81 -26.20 18.32
N ARG A 84 -35.34 -25.71 17.18
CA ARG A 84 -35.26 -26.47 15.93
C ARG A 84 -33.81 -26.69 15.55
N GLU A 85 -33.54 -27.86 15.00
CA GLU A 85 -32.26 -28.16 14.39
C GLU A 85 -32.39 -27.83 12.90
N LEU A 86 -31.62 -26.84 12.43
CA LEU A 86 -31.62 -26.43 11.03
C LEU A 86 -30.29 -26.77 10.38
N GLU A 87 -30.35 -27.09 9.11
CA GLU A 87 -29.18 -27.27 8.26
C GLU A 87 -28.69 -25.90 7.75
N PHE A 88 -27.41 -25.69 7.96
CA PHE A 88 -26.65 -24.54 7.49
C PHE A 88 -25.62 -25.02 6.48
N TYR A 89 -25.43 -24.20 5.46
CA TYR A 89 -24.53 -24.45 4.34
C TYR A 89 -23.43 -23.40 4.36
N ASN A 90 -22.19 -23.84 4.16
CA ASN A 90 -21.02 -22.99 4.22
C ASN A 90 -20.89 -22.06 3.00
N LEU A 91 -19.85 -21.22 3.00
CA LEU A 91 -19.58 -20.26 1.94
C LEU A 91 -19.44 -20.89 0.55
N ASP A 92 -18.82 -22.07 0.44
CA ASP A 92 -18.61 -22.73 -0.84
C ASP A 92 -19.93 -23.08 -1.52
N VAL A 93 -20.89 -23.60 -0.75
CA VAL A 93 -22.25 -23.89 -1.24
C VAL A 93 -22.96 -22.60 -1.66
N ILE A 94 -22.84 -21.54 -0.87
CA ILE A 94 -23.46 -20.24 -1.18
C ILE A 94 -22.94 -19.71 -2.52
N ILE A 95 -21.61 -19.78 -2.74
CA ILE A 95 -20.97 -19.37 -4.00
C ILE A 95 -21.45 -20.26 -5.15
N ALA A 96 -21.39 -21.59 -4.98
CA ALA A 96 -21.77 -22.57 -6.00
C ALA A 96 -23.23 -22.40 -6.47
N ILE A 97 -24.13 -22.08 -5.55
CA ILE A 97 -25.53 -21.77 -5.86
C ILE A 97 -25.64 -20.44 -6.61
N GLY A 98 -24.94 -19.38 -6.18
CA GLY A 98 -24.97 -18.07 -6.83
C GLY A 98 -24.57 -18.10 -8.31
N TYR A 99 -23.73 -19.07 -8.71
CA TYR A 99 -23.38 -19.31 -10.10
C TYR A 99 -24.41 -20.12 -10.90
N ARG A 100 -25.30 -20.87 -10.23
CA ARG A 100 -26.29 -21.76 -10.87
C ARG A 100 -27.68 -21.16 -10.96
N VAL A 101 -28.07 -20.34 -9.99
CA VAL A 101 -29.40 -19.75 -9.96
C VAL A 101 -29.56 -18.63 -10.98
N ASN A 102 -30.74 -18.56 -11.58
CA ASN A 102 -31.08 -17.54 -12.56
C ASN A 102 -32.02 -16.49 -11.94
N SER A 103 -31.44 -15.48 -11.32
CA SER A 103 -32.15 -14.29 -10.82
C SER A 103 -31.35 -13.02 -11.10
N PHE A 104 -31.98 -11.88 -10.92
CA PHE A 104 -31.31 -10.58 -11.04
C PHE A 104 -30.19 -10.45 -9.99
N GLU A 105 -30.47 -10.85 -8.75
CA GLU A 105 -29.58 -10.84 -7.60
C GLU A 105 -28.37 -11.76 -7.85
N ALA A 106 -28.60 -12.98 -8.34
CA ALA A 106 -27.52 -13.89 -8.71
C ALA A 106 -26.67 -13.34 -9.86
N THR A 107 -27.28 -12.63 -10.81
CA THR A 107 -26.55 -11.95 -11.89
C THR A 107 -25.66 -10.84 -11.33
N GLN A 108 -26.14 -10.03 -10.39
CA GLN A 108 -25.34 -9.01 -9.73
C GLN A 108 -24.20 -9.63 -8.91
N PHE A 109 -24.46 -10.72 -8.20
CA PHE A 109 -23.41 -11.48 -7.50
C PHE A 109 -22.32 -11.93 -8.46
N ARG A 110 -22.65 -12.51 -9.62
CA ARG A 110 -21.66 -12.94 -10.62
C ARG A 110 -20.86 -11.78 -11.20
N ILE A 111 -21.49 -10.63 -11.48
CA ILE A 111 -20.80 -9.42 -11.95
C ILE A 111 -19.79 -8.96 -10.90
N TRP A 112 -20.20 -8.88 -9.64
CA TRP A 112 -19.34 -8.53 -8.52
C TRP A 112 -18.18 -9.51 -8.36
N ALA A 113 -18.46 -10.81 -8.27
CA ALA A 113 -17.45 -11.86 -8.11
C ALA A 113 -16.43 -11.87 -9.27
N THR A 114 -16.91 -11.65 -10.51
CA THR A 114 -16.02 -11.55 -11.68
C THR A 114 -15.09 -10.35 -11.60
N LYS A 115 -15.58 -9.20 -11.11
CA LYS A 115 -14.75 -8.01 -10.90
C LYS A 115 -13.65 -8.28 -9.87
N ILE A 116 -14.02 -8.92 -8.76
CA ILE A 116 -13.11 -9.31 -7.68
C ILE A 116 -12.05 -10.30 -8.20
N LEU A 117 -12.45 -11.36 -8.90
CA LEU A 117 -11.53 -12.34 -9.46
C LEU A 117 -10.58 -11.72 -10.49
N LYS A 118 -11.08 -10.85 -11.36
CA LYS A 118 -10.26 -10.12 -12.33
C LYS A 118 -9.24 -9.22 -11.64
N GLU A 119 -9.64 -8.55 -10.58
CA GLU A 119 -8.75 -7.73 -9.76
C GLU A 119 -7.66 -8.56 -9.11
N PHE A 120 -8.02 -9.70 -8.51
CA PHE A 120 -7.06 -10.65 -7.93
C PHE A 120 -6.05 -11.13 -8.98
N ILE A 121 -6.51 -11.56 -10.16
CA ILE A 121 -5.63 -12.05 -11.22
C ILE A 121 -4.66 -10.96 -11.73
N ILE A 122 -5.11 -9.71 -11.79
CA ILE A 122 -4.28 -8.59 -12.30
C ILE A 122 -3.31 -8.08 -11.23
N LYS A 123 -3.77 -7.94 -9.98
CA LYS A 123 -3.02 -7.27 -8.90
C LYS A 123 -2.32 -8.24 -7.95
N GLY A 124 -2.72 -9.50 -7.93
CA GLY A 124 -2.26 -10.52 -6.98
C GLY A 124 -3.02 -10.51 -5.63
N PHE A 125 -3.89 -9.54 -5.39
CA PHE A 125 -4.67 -9.40 -4.15
C PHE A 125 -5.98 -8.63 -4.39
N VAL A 126 -6.93 -8.72 -3.45
CA VAL A 126 -8.19 -7.96 -3.44
C VAL A 126 -8.43 -7.41 -2.04
N LEU A 127 -8.83 -6.14 -1.96
CA LEU A 127 -9.25 -5.49 -0.72
C LEU A 127 -10.75 -5.15 -0.76
N ASP A 128 -11.44 -5.36 0.36
CA ASP A 128 -12.82 -4.90 0.53
C ASP A 128 -12.83 -3.53 1.23
N ASP A 129 -12.65 -2.47 0.43
CA ASP A 129 -12.52 -1.10 0.91
C ASP A 129 -13.70 -0.62 1.78
N GLU A 130 -14.92 -1.10 1.48
CA GLU A 130 -16.12 -0.71 2.23
C GLU A 130 -16.14 -1.37 3.60
N ARG A 131 -15.77 -2.66 3.68
CA ARG A 131 -15.62 -3.35 4.96
C ARG A 131 -14.45 -2.80 5.78
N LEU A 132 -13.34 -2.43 5.12
CA LEU A 132 -12.20 -1.75 5.72
C LEU A 132 -12.59 -0.37 6.32
N LYS A 133 -13.44 0.40 5.64
CA LYS A 133 -13.96 1.69 6.13
C LYS A 133 -14.96 1.54 7.29
N GLN A 134 -15.72 0.45 7.33
CA GLN A 134 -16.74 0.19 8.36
C GLN A 134 -16.17 -0.39 9.67
N GLY A 135 -14.87 -0.67 9.74
CA GLY A 135 -14.16 -1.05 10.97
C GLY A 135 -14.56 -2.42 11.53
N GLN A 136 -15.32 -3.23 10.80
CA GLN A 136 -15.72 -4.56 11.25
C GLN A 136 -14.71 -5.63 10.80
N ARG A 137 -14.03 -6.19 11.80
CA ARG A 137 -13.14 -7.36 11.76
C ARG A 137 -12.16 -7.35 10.57
N PHE A 138 -11.07 -6.61 10.74
CA PHE A 138 -9.83 -6.93 10.05
C PHE A 138 -9.46 -8.39 10.35
N ASN A 139 -9.16 -9.18 9.31
CA ASN A 139 -8.51 -10.47 9.53
C ASN A 139 -7.08 -10.20 10.03
N LYS A 140 -6.57 -11.02 10.95
CA LYS A 140 -5.17 -10.95 11.41
C LYS A 140 -4.21 -10.96 10.22
N ASP A 141 -4.54 -11.76 9.19
CA ASP A 141 -3.76 -11.92 7.96
C ASP A 141 -3.46 -10.59 7.24
N TYR A 142 -4.39 -9.61 7.25
CA TYR A 142 -4.17 -8.31 6.62
C TYR A 142 -3.04 -7.52 7.29
N PHE A 143 -3.04 -7.48 8.63
CA PHE A 143 -2.00 -6.75 9.37
C PHE A 143 -0.69 -7.52 9.41
N GLU A 144 -0.72 -8.84 9.35
CA GLU A 144 0.48 -9.66 9.20
C GLU A 144 1.15 -9.42 7.84
N GLU A 145 0.39 -9.38 6.74
CA GLU A 145 0.90 -9.02 5.42
C GLU A 145 1.41 -7.57 5.36
N LEU A 146 0.69 -6.63 5.98
CA LEU A 146 1.12 -5.24 6.07
C LEU A 146 2.46 -5.11 6.83
N LEU A 147 2.64 -5.86 7.91
CA LEU A 147 3.89 -5.92 8.66
C LEU A 147 5.03 -6.52 7.83
N GLU A 148 4.75 -7.58 7.07
CA GLU A 148 5.74 -8.18 6.16
C GLU A 148 6.22 -7.20 5.09
N ARG A 149 5.29 -6.49 4.43
CA ARG A 149 5.62 -5.44 3.45
C ARG A 149 6.50 -4.34 4.04
N ILE A 150 6.17 -3.86 5.25
CA ILE A 150 6.96 -2.83 5.92
C ILE A 150 8.38 -3.34 6.24
N ARG A 151 8.52 -4.60 6.65
CA ARG A 151 9.84 -5.22 6.90
C ARG A 151 10.66 -5.36 5.61
N GLU A 152 10.03 -5.72 4.50
CA GLU A 152 10.69 -5.77 3.19
C GLU A 152 11.18 -4.38 2.76
N ILE A 153 10.34 -3.35 2.89
CA ILE A 153 10.72 -1.95 2.62
C ILE A 153 11.90 -1.51 3.50
N ARG A 154 11.90 -1.91 4.78
CA ARG A 154 13.01 -1.61 5.71
C ARG A 154 14.30 -2.27 5.25
N ALA A 155 14.27 -3.55 4.89
CA ALA A 155 15.43 -4.32 4.45
C ALA A 155 15.99 -3.87 3.10
N SER A 156 15.18 -3.22 2.27
CA SER A 156 15.58 -2.74 0.94
C SER A 156 16.75 -1.74 0.99
N GLU A 157 17.70 -1.84 0.06
CA GLU A 157 18.76 -0.83 -0.15
C GLU A 157 18.27 0.36 -1.02
N ARG A 158 16.98 0.41 -1.35
CA ARG A 158 16.40 1.49 -2.17
C ARG A 158 16.59 2.84 -1.49
N ARG A 159 16.62 3.89 -2.34
CA ARG A 159 16.79 5.29 -1.92
C ARG A 159 15.79 5.67 -0.82
N PHE A 160 16.22 6.47 0.14
CA PHE A 160 15.44 6.92 1.30
C PHE A 160 14.02 7.39 0.96
N TYR A 161 13.88 8.28 -0.03
CA TYR A 161 12.58 8.82 -0.44
C TYR A 161 11.65 7.73 -1.02
N LEU A 162 12.22 6.71 -1.67
CA LEU A 162 11.44 5.60 -2.23
C LEU A 162 10.81 4.76 -1.11
N LYS A 163 11.50 4.57 0.02
CA LYS A 163 10.93 3.84 1.15
C LYS A 163 9.68 4.53 1.71
N ILE A 164 9.69 5.87 1.78
CA ILE A 164 8.53 6.64 2.23
C ILE A 164 7.38 6.55 1.22
N THR A 165 7.67 6.60 -0.08
CA THR A 165 6.64 6.41 -1.11
C THR A 165 6.12 4.98 -1.18
N ASP A 166 6.97 3.99 -0.91
CA ASP A 166 6.58 2.57 -0.84
C ASP A 166 5.61 2.35 0.33
N ILE A 167 5.84 2.98 1.50
CA ILE A 167 4.86 2.96 2.60
C ILE A 167 3.53 3.57 2.16
N TYR A 168 3.56 4.76 1.55
CA TYR A 168 2.34 5.40 1.06
C TYR A 168 1.59 4.52 0.05
N GLU A 169 2.28 3.89 -0.89
CA GLU A 169 1.67 3.05 -1.91
C GLU A 169 1.14 1.72 -1.36
N GLN A 170 1.97 1.01 -0.60
CA GLN A 170 1.67 -0.36 -0.17
C GLN A 170 0.84 -0.43 1.12
N CYS A 171 0.83 0.64 1.91
CA CYS A 171 0.18 0.69 3.22
C CYS A 171 -1.03 1.64 3.25
N SER A 172 -1.41 2.27 2.13
CA SER A 172 -2.68 3.00 2.03
C SER A 172 -3.81 2.05 1.66
N ILE A 173 -4.88 2.02 2.45
CA ILE A 173 -6.06 1.19 2.14
C ILE A 173 -6.79 1.66 0.87
N ASP A 174 -6.66 2.94 0.50
CA ASP A 174 -7.37 3.56 -0.61
C ASP A 174 -6.42 4.02 -1.72
N TYR A 175 -5.23 3.40 -1.83
CA TYR A 175 -4.21 3.81 -2.79
C TYR A 175 -4.75 3.92 -4.22
N ASN A 176 -4.50 5.07 -4.84
CA ASN A 176 -4.78 5.31 -6.23
C ASN A 176 -3.64 6.09 -6.89
N LYS A 177 -2.94 5.45 -7.83
CA LYS A 177 -1.83 6.04 -8.58
C LYS A 177 -2.23 7.27 -9.41
N ASP A 178 -3.48 7.33 -9.85
CA ASP A 178 -3.98 8.39 -10.75
C ASP A 178 -4.55 9.59 -9.97
N ALA A 179 -4.75 9.45 -8.66
CA ALA A 179 -5.27 10.49 -7.79
C ALA A 179 -4.31 11.71 -7.70
N ILE A 180 -4.91 12.90 -7.59
CA ILE A 180 -4.16 14.16 -7.48
C ILE A 180 -3.24 14.15 -6.25
N ILE A 181 -3.76 13.69 -5.10
CA ILE A 181 -3.01 13.58 -3.85
C ILE A 181 -1.74 12.73 -3.99
N THR A 182 -1.80 11.62 -4.71
CA THR A 182 -0.63 10.76 -4.96
C THR A 182 0.42 11.47 -5.80
N LYS A 183 -0.01 12.14 -6.87
CA LYS A 183 0.88 12.91 -7.75
C LYS A 183 1.54 14.06 -7.00
N GLU A 184 0.80 14.74 -6.13
CA GLU A 184 1.33 15.82 -5.28
C GLU A 184 2.29 15.29 -4.21
N PHE A 185 1.94 14.18 -3.56
CA PHE A 185 2.79 13.55 -2.55
C PHE A 185 4.14 13.13 -3.15
N PHE A 186 4.15 12.42 -4.27
CA PHE A 186 5.40 12.00 -4.92
C PHE A 186 6.25 13.17 -5.43
N LYS A 187 5.61 14.28 -5.84
CA LYS A 187 6.34 15.50 -6.22
C LYS A 187 6.97 16.23 -5.04
N THR A 188 6.36 16.15 -3.85
CA THR A 188 6.72 17.01 -2.71
C THR A 188 7.56 16.30 -1.64
N VAL A 189 7.41 14.97 -1.49
CA VAL A 189 8.06 14.19 -0.42
C VAL A 189 9.58 14.38 -0.38
N GLN A 190 10.23 14.43 -1.55
CA GLN A 190 11.66 14.65 -1.64
C GLN A 190 12.05 16.03 -1.08
N ASN A 191 11.31 17.08 -1.42
CA ASN A 191 11.59 18.43 -0.93
C ASN A 191 11.29 18.56 0.56
N LYS A 192 10.24 17.92 1.07
CA LYS A 192 9.93 17.90 2.52
C LYS A 192 11.09 17.31 3.32
N LEU A 193 11.63 16.17 2.89
CA LEU A 193 12.74 15.52 3.57
C LEU A 193 14.07 16.29 3.46
N HIS A 194 14.38 16.85 2.29
CA HIS A 194 15.56 17.73 2.16
C HIS A 194 15.43 18.98 3.05
N TYR A 195 14.23 19.57 3.11
CA TYR A 195 13.99 20.75 3.92
C TYR A 195 14.10 20.45 5.41
N ALA A 196 13.61 19.29 5.86
CA ALA A 196 13.74 18.86 7.25
C ALA A 196 15.21 18.81 7.72
N ILE A 197 16.10 18.25 6.91
CA ILE A 197 17.52 18.06 7.30
C ILE A 197 18.42 19.27 7.01
N SER A 198 18.05 20.15 6.08
CA SER A 198 18.95 21.21 5.59
C SER A 198 18.35 22.62 5.59
N GLY A 199 17.05 22.76 5.88
CA GLY A 199 16.30 24.02 5.75
C GLY A 199 16.14 24.49 4.30
N LYS A 200 16.43 23.63 3.31
CA LYS A 200 16.44 23.97 1.88
C LYS A 200 15.76 22.89 1.05
N THR A 201 15.03 23.31 0.00
CA THR A 201 14.53 22.38 -1.01
C THR A 201 15.66 21.83 -1.88
N ALA A 202 15.40 20.76 -2.63
CA ALA A 202 16.40 20.17 -3.51
C ALA A 202 17.00 21.19 -4.50
N ALA A 203 16.16 22.07 -5.06
CA ALA A 203 16.60 23.13 -5.96
C ALA A 203 17.49 24.17 -5.25
N GLN A 204 17.13 24.56 -4.02
CA GLN A 204 17.94 25.49 -3.23
C GLN A 204 19.30 24.89 -2.82
N ILE A 205 19.34 23.60 -2.47
CA ILE A 205 20.59 22.89 -2.18
C ILE A 205 21.52 22.95 -3.39
N ILE A 206 21.01 22.61 -4.58
CA ILE A 206 21.80 22.64 -5.82
C ILE A 206 22.30 24.06 -6.11
N ALA A 207 21.40 25.04 -6.11
CA ALA A 207 21.74 26.43 -6.41
C ALA A 207 22.76 27.03 -5.44
N ASP A 208 22.66 26.71 -4.15
CA ASP A 208 23.51 27.31 -3.12
C ASP A 208 24.86 26.60 -2.96
N ARG A 209 24.95 25.31 -3.33
CA ARG A 209 26.14 24.47 -3.06
C ARG A 209 26.98 24.16 -4.28
N ALA A 210 26.42 24.23 -5.48
CA ALA A 210 27.20 24.11 -6.71
C ALA A 210 28.14 25.31 -6.87
N ASP A 211 29.44 25.08 -6.78
CA ASP A 211 30.46 26.15 -6.83
C ASP A 211 31.76 25.61 -7.42
N ALA A 212 32.16 26.10 -8.60
CA ALA A 212 33.34 25.64 -9.31
C ALA A 212 34.66 25.82 -8.56
N ASN A 213 34.70 26.70 -7.55
CA ASN A 213 35.90 26.96 -6.76
C ASN A 213 36.08 25.97 -5.61
N LYS A 214 35.06 25.18 -5.28
CA LYS A 214 35.15 24.15 -4.24
C LYS A 214 35.67 22.83 -4.82
N PRO A 215 36.33 21.99 -4.01
CA PRO A 215 36.62 20.61 -4.38
C PRO A 215 35.34 19.92 -4.87
N ASN A 216 35.44 19.22 -6.00
CA ASN A 216 34.33 18.52 -6.64
C ASN A 216 33.07 19.38 -6.85
N MET A 217 33.22 20.68 -7.05
CA MET A 217 32.12 21.63 -7.15
C MET A 217 31.18 21.70 -5.93
N GLY A 218 31.64 21.25 -4.76
CA GLY A 218 30.81 21.12 -3.56
C GLY A 218 30.05 19.79 -3.45
N LEU A 219 30.14 18.90 -4.45
CA LEU A 219 29.58 17.55 -4.39
C LEU A 219 30.35 16.71 -3.35
N GLN A 220 29.61 16.02 -2.50
CA GLN A 220 30.12 15.06 -1.52
C GLN A 220 30.18 13.64 -2.10
N THR A 221 29.24 13.30 -2.99
CA THR A 221 29.18 12.01 -3.70
C THR A 221 28.77 12.23 -5.15
N PHE A 222 29.25 11.41 -6.09
CA PHE A 222 28.85 11.46 -7.50
C PHE A 222 29.13 10.09 -8.14
N LYS A 223 28.63 9.84 -9.35
CA LYS A 223 28.64 8.51 -9.96
C LYS A 223 30.01 7.81 -9.99
N ASN A 224 31.07 8.57 -10.26
CA ASN A 224 32.43 8.04 -10.35
C ASN A 224 33.30 8.42 -9.13
N SER A 225 32.69 8.78 -8.00
CA SER A 225 33.41 9.14 -6.78
C SER A 225 34.20 7.95 -6.20
N PRO A 226 35.38 8.16 -5.58
CA PRO A 226 36.05 9.45 -5.35
C PRO A 226 37.06 9.86 -6.44
N THR A 227 37.39 8.98 -7.39
CA THR A 227 38.56 9.17 -8.29
C THR A 227 38.22 9.53 -9.74
N GLY A 228 36.95 9.42 -10.14
CA GLY A 228 36.52 9.69 -11.51
C GLY A 228 36.05 11.13 -11.75
N LYS A 229 35.71 11.42 -13.01
CA LYS A 229 35.16 12.73 -13.39
C LYS A 229 33.72 12.91 -12.92
N ILE A 230 33.39 14.14 -12.55
CA ILE A 230 32.02 14.60 -12.33
C ILE A 230 31.35 14.76 -13.69
N LEU A 231 30.16 14.17 -13.81
CA LEU A 231 29.34 14.25 -15.01
C LEU A 231 28.27 15.32 -14.84
N LYS A 232 27.78 15.85 -15.97
CA LYS A 232 26.65 16.79 -15.98
C LYS A 232 25.38 16.21 -15.33
N SER A 233 25.22 14.88 -15.33
CA SER A 233 24.10 14.22 -14.62
C SER A 233 24.21 14.27 -13.10
N ASP A 234 25.42 14.45 -12.55
CA ASP A 234 25.66 14.43 -11.09
C ASP A 234 25.24 15.75 -10.43
N ILE A 235 25.39 16.88 -11.15
CA ILE A 235 25.12 18.23 -10.63
C ILE A 235 23.62 18.52 -10.41
N GLY A 236 22.74 17.74 -11.05
CA GLY A 236 21.29 17.89 -10.90
C GLY A 236 20.70 17.13 -9.71
N ILE A 237 21.52 16.38 -8.97
CA ILE A 237 21.07 15.51 -7.88
C ILE A 237 21.38 16.19 -6.55
N ALA A 238 20.36 16.75 -5.89
CA ALA A 238 20.55 17.46 -4.62
C ALA A 238 21.22 16.61 -3.53
N LYS A 239 20.90 15.29 -3.46
CA LYS A 239 21.53 14.34 -2.53
C LYS A 239 23.06 14.38 -2.61
N ASN A 240 23.62 14.58 -3.81
CA ASN A 240 25.06 14.58 -4.02
C ASN A 240 25.78 15.74 -3.32
N TYR A 241 25.05 16.79 -2.94
CA TYR A 241 25.58 17.95 -2.21
C TYR A 241 25.34 17.89 -0.69
N LEU A 242 24.68 16.83 -0.20
CA LEU A 242 24.42 16.67 1.24
C LEU A 242 25.69 16.25 1.99
N ILE A 243 25.97 16.92 3.09
CA ILE A 243 27.10 16.57 3.96
C ILE A 243 26.78 15.33 4.81
N GLU A 244 27.81 14.68 5.35
CA GLU A 244 27.66 13.44 6.12
C GLU A 244 26.62 13.56 7.26
N LYS A 245 26.61 14.71 7.97
CA LYS A 245 25.64 14.97 9.04
C LYS A 245 24.19 14.92 8.51
N GLU A 246 23.92 15.56 7.38
CA GLU A 246 22.57 15.61 6.78
C GLU A 246 22.14 14.25 6.24
N ILE A 247 23.07 13.47 5.68
CA ILE A 247 22.79 12.08 5.26
C ILE A 247 22.42 11.22 6.46
N LYS A 248 23.17 11.30 7.57
CA LYS A 248 22.85 10.56 8.79
C LYS A 248 21.52 10.98 9.40
N GLU A 249 21.19 12.28 9.36
CA GLU A 249 19.88 12.77 9.80
C GLU A 249 18.76 12.26 8.89
N LEU A 250 18.95 12.25 7.57
CA LEU A 250 17.99 11.70 6.62
C LEU A 250 17.74 10.20 6.87
N GLU A 251 18.81 9.43 7.06
CA GLU A 251 18.75 8.00 7.42
C GLU A 251 17.92 7.79 8.69
N ARG A 252 18.19 8.60 9.73
CA ARG A 252 17.48 8.52 11.01
C ARG A 252 16.00 8.85 10.87
N ILE A 253 15.65 9.93 10.17
CA ILE A 253 14.24 10.33 9.93
C ILE A 253 13.49 9.22 9.22
N VAL A 254 14.07 8.65 8.16
CA VAL A 254 13.44 7.60 7.36
C VAL A 254 13.27 6.34 8.19
N SER A 255 14.29 5.93 8.96
CA SER A 255 14.19 4.79 9.86
C SER A 255 13.07 4.97 10.88
N MET A 256 13.03 6.12 11.55
CA MET A 256 11.99 6.42 12.55
C MET A 256 10.59 6.48 11.94
N TYR A 257 10.46 6.94 10.69
CA TYR A 257 9.17 6.94 10.00
C TYR A 257 8.72 5.52 9.61
N LEU A 258 9.64 4.64 9.25
CA LEU A 258 9.34 3.21 9.04
C LEU A 258 8.93 2.53 10.35
N ASP A 259 9.58 2.85 11.46
CA ASP A 259 9.18 2.37 12.80
C ASP A 259 7.77 2.85 13.16
N TYR A 260 7.47 4.12 12.85
CA TYR A 260 6.13 4.68 13.02
C TYR A 260 5.09 3.92 12.18
N ALA A 261 5.39 3.64 10.92
CA ALA A 261 4.51 2.89 10.03
C ALA A 261 4.27 1.46 10.53
N GLU A 262 5.33 0.76 10.95
CA GLU A 262 5.22 -0.58 11.55
C GLU A 262 4.37 -0.55 12.82
N ASN A 263 4.50 0.49 13.64
CA ASN A 263 3.67 0.66 14.83
C ASN A 263 2.19 0.86 14.50
N GLN A 264 1.85 1.64 13.45
CA GLN A 264 0.46 1.78 13.01
C GLN A 264 -0.12 0.43 12.58
N ALA A 265 0.63 -0.34 11.79
CA ALA A 265 0.24 -1.67 11.35
C ALA A 265 0.06 -2.65 12.52
N ALA A 266 1.03 -2.71 13.44
CA ALA A 266 0.98 -3.57 14.63
C ALA A 266 -0.20 -3.22 15.56
N ARG A 267 -0.59 -1.95 15.63
CA ARG A 267 -1.75 -1.47 16.39
C ARG A 267 -3.07 -1.63 15.66
N GLN A 268 -3.05 -2.24 14.48
CA GLN A 268 -4.24 -2.48 13.67
C GLN A 268 -4.96 -1.19 13.27
N LEU A 269 -4.19 -0.12 13.04
CA LEU A 269 -4.72 1.18 12.62
C LEU A 269 -4.63 1.28 11.09
N PRO A 270 -5.77 1.17 10.37
CA PRO A 270 -5.77 1.33 8.92
C PRO A 270 -5.44 2.79 8.57
N MET A 271 -4.65 2.97 7.52
CA MET A 271 -4.20 4.29 7.08
C MET A 271 -4.64 4.54 5.64
N LYS A 272 -5.25 5.70 5.38
CA LYS A 272 -5.55 6.18 4.03
C LYS A 272 -4.41 7.02 3.47
N MET A 273 -4.43 7.27 2.17
CA MET A 273 -3.50 8.19 1.49
C MET A 273 -3.42 9.54 2.20
N ALA A 274 -4.56 10.15 2.53
CA ALA A 274 -4.61 11.43 3.23
C ALA A 274 -3.98 11.35 4.64
N ASP A 275 -4.15 10.23 5.33
CA ASP A 275 -3.56 10.02 6.65
C ASP A 275 -2.04 9.97 6.54
N TRP A 276 -1.47 9.25 5.57
CA TRP A 276 -0.02 9.21 5.37
C TRP A 276 0.59 10.57 5.03
N VAL A 277 -0.09 11.39 4.22
CA VAL A 277 0.36 12.77 3.93
C VAL A 277 0.40 13.60 5.22
N ASN A 278 -0.71 13.61 5.97
CA ASN A 278 -0.83 14.39 7.19
C ASN A 278 0.12 13.90 8.28
N LYS A 279 0.30 12.59 8.41
CA LYS A 279 1.19 11.98 9.39
C LYS A 279 2.65 12.21 9.08
N LEU A 280 3.06 12.28 7.81
CA LEU A 280 4.43 12.68 7.47
C LEU A 280 4.74 14.09 7.98
N ASP A 281 3.84 15.05 7.74
CA ASP A 281 4.04 16.43 8.20
C ASP A 281 4.03 16.52 9.72
N ALA A 282 3.05 15.88 10.38
CA ALA A 282 2.97 15.83 11.82
C ALA A 282 4.19 15.13 12.45
N PHE A 283 4.70 14.07 11.81
CA PHE A 283 5.88 13.34 12.26
C PHE A 283 7.14 14.21 12.19
N LEU A 284 7.34 14.95 11.10
CA LEU A 284 8.46 15.88 10.99
C LEU A 284 8.36 16.98 12.06
N GLN A 285 7.20 17.59 12.24
CA GLN A 285 6.98 18.62 13.28
C GLN A 285 7.18 18.09 14.70
N PHE A 286 6.67 16.89 14.99
CA PHE A 286 6.81 16.25 16.30
C PHE A 286 8.28 15.99 16.68
N ASN A 287 9.11 15.68 15.67
CA ASN A 287 10.55 15.51 15.84
C ASN A 287 11.34 16.82 15.70
N GLU A 288 10.67 17.97 15.87
CA GLU A 288 11.24 19.32 15.85
C GLU A 288 11.91 19.72 14.52
N TYR A 289 11.58 19.04 13.43
CA TYR A 289 12.02 19.43 12.10
C TYR A 289 11.13 20.51 11.50
N GLN A 290 11.74 21.40 10.72
CA GLN A 290 10.99 22.37 9.93
C GLN A 290 10.28 21.66 8.78
N VAL A 291 8.99 21.97 8.61
CA VAL A 291 8.19 21.45 7.50
C VAL A 291 8.07 22.49 6.42
N LEU A 292 8.31 22.06 5.18
CA LEU A 292 8.15 22.88 4.00
C LEU A 292 6.67 23.22 3.80
N THR A 293 6.32 24.50 3.94
CA THR A 293 4.95 25.02 3.80
C THR A 293 4.70 25.72 2.45
N ASP A 294 5.77 25.96 1.67
CA ASP A 294 5.71 26.59 0.35
C ASP A 294 6.49 25.77 -0.71
N ALA A 295 6.56 26.27 -1.95
CA ALA A 295 7.27 25.58 -3.04
C ALA A 295 8.82 25.77 -3.00
N GLY A 296 9.34 26.46 -1.98
CA GLY A 296 10.71 26.97 -1.92
C GLY A 296 10.89 28.25 -2.75
N LYS A 297 12.06 28.88 -2.58
CA LYS A 297 12.37 30.18 -3.22
C LYS A 297 12.97 30.07 -4.62
N ILE A 298 13.50 28.89 -4.98
CA ILE A 298 14.24 28.67 -6.22
C ILE A 298 13.59 27.53 -7.01
N SER A 299 13.30 27.79 -8.28
CA SER A 299 12.75 26.77 -9.18
C SER A 299 13.85 25.79 -9.63
N HIS A 300 13.45 24.56 -9.94
CA HIS A 300 14.39 23.54 -10.42
C HIS A 300 15.14 23.98 -11.68
N ALA A 301 14.48 24.66 -12.62
CA ALA A 301 15.10 25.14 -13.86
C ALA A 301 16.20 26.19 -13.58
N ILE A 302 15.98 27.09 -12.63
CA ILE A 302 16.98 28.09 -12.22
C ILE A 302 18.16 27.39 -11.54
N ALA A 303 17.89 26.48 -10.61
CA ALA A 303 18.93 25.72 -9.92
C ALA A 303 19.82 24.94 -10.89
N MET A 304 19.22 24.27 -11.88
CA MET A 304 19.96 23.55 -12.92
C MET A 304 20.83 24.49 -13.74
N LYS A 305 20.31 25.63 -14.19
CA LYS A 305 21.09 26.60 -14.98
C LYS A 305 22.30 27.14 -14.20
N LEU A 306 22.13 27.41 -12.90
CA LEU A 306 23.23 27.85 -12.03
C LEU A 306 24.29 26.75 -11.89
N ALA A 307 23.88 25.53 -11.58
CA ALA A 307 24.79 24.40 -11.44
C ALA A 307 25.52 24.04 -12.75
N GLU A 308 24.84 24.14 -13.90
CA GLU A 308 25.44 23.95 -15.22
C GLU A 308 26.50 25.03 -15.52
N THR A 309 26.22 26.29 -15.14
CA THR A 309 27.18 27.39 -15.32
C THR A 309 28.45 27.14 -14.52
N GLU A 310 28.32 26.69 -13.28
CA GLU A 310 29.47 26.29 -12.45
C GLU A 310 30.17 25.04 -13.00
N TYR A 311 29.42 24.10 -13.56
CA TYR A 311 29.98 22.89 -14.17
C TYR A 311 30.88 23.19 -15.35
N GLU A 312 30.46 24.08 -16.25
CA GLU A 312 31.29 24.44 -17.40
C GLU A 312 32.61 25.11 -16.97
N LYS A 313 32.59 25.92 -15.90
CA LYS A 313 33.81 26.50 -15.31
C LYS A 313 34.72 25.41 -14.73
N PHE A 314 34.16 24.52 -13.92
CA PHE A 314 34.92 23.46 -13.24
C PHE A 314 35.46 22.42 -14.23
N ARG A 315 34.69 22.07 -15.25
CA ARG A 315 35.04 21.06 -16.26
C ARG A 315 36.37 21.38 -16.95
N ILE A 316 36.62 22.65 -17.25
CA ILE A 316 37.88 23.09 -17.87
C ILE A 316 39.08 22.76 -16.96
N TRP A 317 38.94 22.97 -15.65
CA TRP A 317 39.97 22.60 -14.68
C TRP A 317 40.06 21.08 -14.51
N GLN A 318 38.93 20.40 -14.37
CA GLN A 318 38.85 18.94 -14.22
C GLN A 318 39.51 18.21 -15.40
N ASP A 319 39.26 18.65 -16.63
CA ASP A 319 39.81 18.00 -17.83
C ASP A 319 41.34 18.18 -17.93
N LYS A 320 41.91 19.26 -17.37
CA LYS A 320 43.35 19.45 -17.26
C LYS A 320 43.98 18.66 -16.10
N ALA A 321 43.26 18.55 -14.98
CA ALA A 321 43.77 17.92 -13.77
C ALA A 321 43.61 16.39 -13.79
N PHE A 322 42.60 15.87 -14.49
CA PHE A 322 42.30 14.45 -14.54
C PHE A 322 43.34 13.69 -15.36
N LYS A 323 43.87 12.61 -14.78
CA LYS A 323 44.77 11.67 -15.46
C LYS A 323 44.10 10.33 -15.64
N SER A 324 44.03 9.86 -16.88
CA SER A 324 43.51 8.54 -17.19
C SER A 324 44.45 7.44 -16.68
N ASP A 325 43.93 6.23 -16.51
CA ASP A 325 44.76 5.10 -16.07
C ASP A 325 45.87 4.78 -17.09
N PHE A 326 45.61 4.97 -18.38
CA PHE A 326 46.64 4.89 -19.42
C PHE A 326 47.78 5.90 -19.22
N GLU A 327 47.46 7.15 -18.87
CA GLU A 327 48.48 8.18 -18.60
C GLU A 327 49.26 7.92 -17.32
N LYS A 328 48.65 7.26 -16.33
CA LYS A 328 49.34 6.79 -15.12
C LYS A 328 50.29 5.64 -15.45
N GLU A 329 49.81 4.64 -16.19
CA GLU A 329 50.57 3.46 -16.62
C GLU A 329 51.81 3.86 -17.43
N ILE A 330 51.67 4.75 -18.42
CA ILE A 330 52.81 5.26 -19.20
C ILE A 330 53.82 5.99 -18.32
N LYS A 331 53.36 6.76 -17.34
CA LYS A 331 54.26 7.50 -16.45
C LYS A 331 55.04 6.55 -15.53
N ASP A 332 54.45 5.44 -15.12
CA ASP A 332 55.10 4.45 -14.28
C ASP A 332 56.02 3.51 -15.09
N LEU A 333 55.74 3.29 -16.39
CA LEU A 333 56.64 2.59 -17.32
C LEU A 333 57.85 3.42 -17.76
N LEU A 334 57.78 4.75 -17.62
CA LEU A 334 58.87 5.69 -17.94
C LEU A 334 59.72 6.08 -16.72
N LYS A 335 59.42 5.55 -15.53
CA LYS A 335 60.26 5.62 -14.33
C LYS A 335 61.11 4.36 -14.22
#